data_AF-A0ABC8ZEM3-F1
#
_entry.id   AF-A0ABC8ZEM3-F1
#
_cell.length_a   1.000
_cell.length_b   1.000
_cell.length_c   1.000
_cell.angle_alpha   90.00
_cell.angle_beta   90.00
_cell.angle_gamma   90.00
#
_symmetry.space_group_name_H-M   'P 1'
#
loop_
_entity.id
_entity.type
_entity.pdbx_description
1 polymer ?
#
loop_
_entity_poly.entity_id
_entity_poly.type
_entity_poly.pdbx_seq_one_letter_code
_entity_poly.pdbx_strand_id
1 'polypeptide(L)'
;MAERRIGVAMDFSASSKKALRWAADNLVRKGDTLVLLHVRHHGRDEAKNVLWSRTGSPLIPLEELMEPPVRQRYDMPEDAEVFDTLNAVAKQKELCVVVKMYWGDPREKVCDAVGELNLESLVMGSRGLGQISSIY
;
A
#
# COMPACT_ATOMS: atom_id res chain seq x y z
N MET A 1 -12.33 -20.84 5.58
CA MET A 1 -11.19 -20.83 4.64
C MET A 1 -10.38 -19.59 4.98
N ALA A 2 -9.05 -19.70 5.10
CA ALA A 2 -8.23 -18.52 5.44
C ALA A 2 -8.27 -17.52 4.28
N GLU A 3 -8.65 -16.28 4.55
CA GLU A 3 -8.64 -15.20 3.56
C GLU A 3 -7.19 -14.81 3.27
N ARG A 4 -6.75 -15.01 2.03
CA ARG A 4 -5.38 -14.71 1.65
C ARG A 4 -5.18 -13.21 1.55
N ARG A 5 -4.13 -12.70 2.16
CA ARG A 5 -3.78 -11.28 2.12
C ARG A 5 -2.57 -11.05 1.24
N ILE A 6 -2.77 -10.29 0.18
CA ILE A 6 -1.75 -9.96 -0.81
C ILE A 6 -1.36 -8.50 -0.63
N GLY A 7 -0.11 -8.25 -0.24
CA GLY A 7 0.44 -6.91 -0.11
C GLY A 7 0.95 -6.36 -1.43
N VAL A 8 0.75 -5.07 -1.68
CA VAL A 8 1.42 -4.33 -2.75
C VAL A 8 2.07 -3.08 -2.16
N ALA A 9 3.41 -2.99 -2.26
CA ALA A 9 4.13 -1.79 -1.88
C ALA A 9 3.92 -0.68 -2.92
N MET A 10 3.39 0.46 -2.47
CA MET A 10 3.02 1.59 -3.32
C MET A 10 3.76 2.85 -2.88
N ASP A 11 4.62 3.39 -3.74
CA ASP A 11 5.26 4.71 -3.57
C ASP A 11 4.84 5.69 -4.68
N PHE A 12 3.81 5.33 -5.47
CA PHE A 12 3.30 6.06 -6.63
C PHE A 12 4.31 6.27 -7.76
N SER A 13 5.43 5.54 -7.75
CA SER A 13 6.36 5.48 -8.88
C SER A 13 5.78 4.66 -10.04
N ALA A 14 6.34 4.84 -11.24
CA ALA A 14 5.95 4.04 -12.40
C ALA A 14 6.16 2.52 -12.17
N SER A 15 7.17 2.14 -11.39
CA SER A 15 7.46 0.74 -11.04
C SER A 15 6.45 0.18 -10.04
N SER A 16 6.04 0.94 -9.02
CA SER A 16 5.02 0.47 -8.07
C SER A 16 3.64 0.33 -8.73
N LYS A 17 3.28 1.25 -9.66
CA LYS A 17 2.06 1.13 -10.47
C LYS A 17 2.05 -0.12 -11.33
N LYS A 18 3.19 -0.45 -11.96
CA LYS A 18 3.35 -1.70 -12.71
C LYS A 18 3.25 -2.93 -11.81
N ALA A 19 3.81 -2.87 -10.60
CA ALA A 19 3.68 -3.93 -9.61
C ALA A 19 2.21 -4.16 -9.20
N LEU A 20 1.44 -3.09 -8.98
CA LEU A 20 0.01 -3.18 -8.72
C LEU A 20 -0.74 -3.86 -9.87
N ARG A 21 -0.50 -3.44 -11.12
CA ARG A 21 -1.11 -4.08 -12.30
C ARG A 21 -0.74 -5.55 -12.40
N TRP A 22 0.53 -5.88 -12.23
CA TRP A 22 0.98 -7.26 -12.28
C TRP A 22 0.32 -8.12 -11.19
N ALA A 23 0.22 -7.62 -9.96
CA ALA A 23 -0.45 -8.29 -8.86
C ALA A 23 -1.94 -8.49 -9.16
N ALA A 24 -2.59 -7.44 -9.68
CA ALA A 24 -3.97 -7.44 -10.10
C ALA A 24 -4.25 -8.49 -11.18
N ASP A 25 -3.37 -8.67 -12.16
CA ASP A 25 -3.61 -9.58 -13.27
C ASP A 25 -3.23 -11.03 -12.93
N ASN A 26 -2.13 -11.24 -12.22
CA ASN A 26 -1.47 -12.55 -12.11
C ASN A 26 -1.57 -13.22 -10.73
N LEU A 27 -1.72 -12.45 -9.65
CA LEU A 27 -1.60 -12.97 -8.29
C LEU A 27 -2.94 -13.04 -7.55
N VAL A 28 -3.72 -11.97 -7.63
CA VAL A 28 -4.98 -11.88 -6.88
C VAL A 28 -6.10 -12.66 -7.56
N ARG A 29 -6.90 -13.33 -6.74
CA ARG A 29 -8.11 -14.07 -7.14
C ARG A 29 -9.31 -13.70 -6.27
N LYS A 30 -10.49 -14.15 -6.68
CA LYS A 30 -11.74 -13.92 -5.96
C LYS A 30 -11.64 -14.40 -4.50
N GLY A 31 -12.07 -13.54 -3.58
CA GLY A 31 -12.01 -13.79 -2.13
C GLY A 31 -10.66 -13.47 -1.47
N ASP A 32 -9.64 -13.02 -2.21
CA ASP A 32 -8.42 -12.49 -1.62
C ASP A 32 -8.67 -11.06 -1.07
N THR A 33 -7.85 -10.64 -0.11
CA THR A 33 -7.75 -9.24 0.33
C THR A 33 -6.48 -8.62 -0.21
N LEU A 34 -6.61 -7.57 -1.02
CA LEU A 34 -5.50 -6.77 -1.52
C LEU A 34 -5.20 -5.66 -0.51
N VAL A 35 -3.99 -5.67 0.03
CA VAL A 35 -3.50 -4.68 0.99
C VAL A 35 -2.50 -3.76 0.28
N LEU A 36 -2.88 -2.50 0.07
CA LEU A 36 -1.96 -1.49 -0.43
C LEU A 36 -1.13 -0.93 0.73
N LEU A 37 0.19 -1.10 0.67
CA LEU A 37 1.13 -0.60 1.66
C LEU A 37 1.78 0.69 1.15
N HIS A 38 1.44 1.82 1.76
CA HIS A 38 2.12 3.09 1.46
C HIS A 38 2.99 3.50 2.63
N VAL A 39 4.30 3.64 2.41
CA VAL A 39 5.22 4.16 3.43
C VAL A 39 5.62 5.59 3.09
N ARG A 40 5.38 6.49 4.04
CA ARG A 40 5.82 7.88 3.99
C ARG A 40 7.14 8.00 4.74
N HIS A 41 8.12 8.62 4.10
CA HIS A 41 9.33 9.05 4.80
C HIS A 41 8.97 10.18 5.78
N HIS A 42 9.64 10.23 6.94
CA HIS A 42 9.42 11.28 7.93
C HIS A 42 9.59 12.68 7.30
N GLY A 43 8.47 13.38 7.16
CA GLY A 43 8.43 14.83 6.98
C GLY A 43 8.30 15.53 8.34
N ARG A 44 8.65 16.82 8.37
CA ARG A 44 8.85 17.72 9.52
C ARG A 44 7.67 17.86 10.53
N ASP A 45 6.59 17.10 10.37
CA ASP A 45 5.38 17.16 11.20
C ASP A 45 5.38 16.02 12.23
N GLU A 46 6.37 16.07 13.14
CA GLU A 46 6.66 15.00 14.10
C GLU A 46 5.51 14.74 15.08
N ALA A 47 4.70 15.75 15.42
CA ALA A 47 3.69 15.64 16.49
C ALA A 47 2.50 14.73 16.15
N LYS A 48 2.04 14.70 14.89
CA LYS A 48 0.96 13.78 14.45
C LYS A 48 1.49 12.36 14.19
N ASN A 49 2.75 12.26 13.78
CA ASN A 49 3.39 11.01 13.39
C ASN A 49 3.76 10.11 14.58
N VAL A 50 3.90 10.65 15.80
CA VAL A 50 4.21 9.82 16.99
C VAL A 50 3.13 8.76 17.26
N LEU A 51 1.85 9.09 17.10
CA LEU A 51 0.74 8.13 17.29
C LEU A 51 0.74 7.00 16.25
N TRP A 52 1.22 7.26 15.03
CA TRP A 52 1.26 6.29 13.93
C TRP A 52 2.63 5.65 13.73
N SER A 53 3.64 6.08 14.47
CA SER A 53 5.02 5.61 14.34
C SER A 53 5.19 4.12 14.66
N ARG A 54 4.37 3.57 15.56
CA ARG A 54 4.43 2.15 15.96
C ARG A 54 3.61 1.22 15.09
N THR A 55 2.37 1.58 14.75
CA THR A 55 1.42 0.67 14.09
C THR A 55 0.91 1.16 12.73
N GLY A 56 1.26 2.38 12.31
CA GLY A 56 0.69 3.00 11.12
C GLY A 56 -0.78 3.42 11.29
N SER A 57 -1.47 3.67 10.17
CA SER A 57 -2.90 3.98 10.11
C SER A 57 -3.75 2.76 10.49
N PRO A 58 -5.04 2.91 10.78
CA PRO A 58 -5.96 1.78 10.65
C PRO A 58 -5.95 1.22 9.21
N LEU A 59 -6.51 0.03 9.02
CA LEU A 59 -6.81 -0.47 7.68
C LEU A 59 -7.98 0.34 7.12
N ILE A 60 -7.73 1.10 6.06
CA ILE A 60 -8.70 2.00 5.43
C ILE A 60 -9.29 1.26 4.23
N PRO A 61 -10.60 0.93 4.22
CA PRO A 61 -11.25 0.38 3.04
C PRO A 61 -11.13 1.31 1.84
N LEU A 62 -11.09 0.76 0.63
CA LEU A 62 -11.02 1.57 -0.59
C LEU A 62 -12.17 2.57 -0.68
N GLU A 63 -13.37 2.21 -0.23
CA GLU A 63 -14.54 3.09 -0.22
C GLU A 63 -14.32 4.34 0.63
N GLU A 64 -13.76 4.17 1.84
CA GLU A 64 -13.41 5.29 2.73
C GLU A 64 -12.27 6.12 2.13
N LEU A 65 -11.29 5.46 1.51
CA LEU A 65 -10.18 6.14 0.85
C LEU A 65 -10.61 6.97 -0.36
N MET A 66 -11.74 6.69 -1.00
CA MET A 66 -12.23 7.53 -2.10
C MET A 66 -12.74 8.88 -1.61
N GLU A 67 -13.08 9.01 -0.32
CA GLU A 67 -13.55 10.25 0.27
C GLU A 67 -12.41 11.31 0.32
N PRO A 68 -12.61 12.50 -0.29
CA PRO A 68 -11.59 13.55 -0.28
C PRO A 68 -11.04 13.93 1.11
N PRO A 69 -11.87 14.03 2.18
CA PRO A 69 -11.37 14.32 3.53
C PRO A 69 -10.38 13.28 4.05
N VAL A 70 -10.58 12.01 3.71
CA VAL A 70 -9.71 10.90 4.14
C VAL A 70 -8.38 10.98 3.39
N ARG A 71 -8.40 11.19 2.08
CA ARG A 71 -7.17 11.36 1.27
C ARG A 71 -6.34 12.54 1.75
N GLN A 72 -7.01 13.66 2.05
CA GLN A 72 -6.35 14.86 2.57
C GLN A 72 -5.77 14.63 3.97
N ARG A 73 -6.48 13.93 4.86
CA ARG A 73 -6.00 13.61 6.22
C ARG A 73 -4.68 12.83 6.22
N TYR A 74 -4.48 12.01 5.20
CA TYR A 74 -3.32 11.14 5.08
C TYR A 74 -2.28 11.61 4.06
N ASP A 75 -2.45 12.81 3.48
CA ASP A 75 -1.56 13.37 2.44
C ASP A 75 -1.33 12.39 1.28
N MET A 76 -2.38 11.66 0.92
CA MET A 76 -2.35 10.65 -0.13
C MET A 76 -2.24 11.34 -1.51
N PRO A 77 -1.28 10.95 -2.37
CA PRO A 77 -1.20 11.48 -3.73
C PRO A 77 -2.49 11.27 -4.50
N GLU A 78 -2.94 12.30 -5.22
CA GLU A 78 -4.06 12.19 -6.15
C GLU A 78 -3.60 11.53 -7.45
N ASP A 79 -3.64 10.21 -7.47
CA ASP A 79 -3.25 9.40 -8.62
C ASP A 79 -4.44 8.60 -9.16
N ALA A 80 -5.18 9.22 -10.08
CA ALA A 80 -6.39 8.62 -10.66
C ALA A 80 -6.13 7.23 -11.25
N GLU A 81 -4.98 7.02 -11.88
CA GLU A 81 -4.59 5.72 -12.47
C GLU A 81 -4.55 4.61 -11.42
N VAL A 82 -4.00 4.89 -10.22
CA VAL A 82 -3.95 3.92 -9.12
C VAL A 82 -5.36 3.63 -8.59
N PHE A 83 -6.14 4.67 -8.30
CA PHE A 83 -7.49 4.51 -7.76
C PHE A 83 -8.45 3.81 -8.72
N ASP A 84 -8.38 4.14 -10.02
CA ASP A 84 -9.16 3.48 -11.06
C ASP A 84 -8.79 2.01 -11.18
N THR A 85 -7.48 1.69 -11.11
CA THR A 85 -7.00 0.30 -11.12
C THR A 85 -7.54 -0.46 -9.91
N LEU A 86 -7.45 0.11 -8.70
CA LEU A 86 -7.95 -0.53 -7.48
C LEU A 86 -9.47 -0.77 -7.54
N ASN A 87 -10.24 0.23 -7.99
CA ASN A 87 -11.69 0.11 -8.15
C ASN A 87 -12.08 -0.93 -9.20
N ALA A 88 -11.40 -0.95 -10.34
CA ALA A 88 -11.64 -1.93 -11.38
C ALA A 88 -11.38 -3.35 -10.87
N VAL A 89 -10.25 -3.55 -10.19
CA VAL A 89 -9.82 -4.85 -9.68
C VAL A 89 -10.74 -5.34 -8.55
N ALA A 90 -11.14 -4.47 -7.64
CA ALA A 90 -12.12 -4.76 -6.60
C ALA A 90 -13.44 -5.28 -7.18
N LYS A 91 -13.97 -4.59 -8.21
CA LYS A 91 -15.24 -4.95 -8.86
C LYS A 91 -15.14 -6.19 -9.74
N GLN A 92 -14.09 -6.30 -10.55
CA GLN A 92 -13.93 -7.39 -11.52
C GLN A 92 -13.66 -8.73 -10.84
N LYS A 93 -12.90 -8.72 -9.75
CA LYS A 93 -12.46 -9.94 -9.06
C LYS A 93 -13.15 -10.17 -7.73
N GLU A 94 -14.11 -9.34 -7.34
CA GLU A 94 -14.81 -9.44 -6.04
C GLU A 94 -13.83 -9.61 -4.87
N LEU A 95 -12.86 -8.70 -4.79
CA LEU A 95 -11.81 -8.70 -3.76
C LEU A 95 -11.96 -7.50 -2.84
N CYS A 96 -11.56 -7.68 -1.58
CA CYS A 96 -11.51 -6.60 -0.61
C CYS A 96 -10.21 -5.82 -0.80
N VAL A 97 -10.30 -4.51 -1.03
CA VAL A 97 -9.14 -3.63 -1.10
C VAL A 97 -9.07 -2.80 0.17
N VAL A 98 -7.94 -2.88 0.86
CA VAL A 98 -7.66 -2.07 2.04
C VAL A 98 -6.31 -1.39 1.87
N VAL A 99 -6.16 -0.21 2.45
CA VAL A 99 -4.94 0.58 2.41
C VAL A 99 -4.42 0.76 3.82
N LYS A 100 -3.12 0.53 3.98
CA LYS A 100 -2.39 0.71 5.23
C LYS A 100 -1.25 1.67 4.98
N MET A 101 -1.19 2.71 5.80
CA MET A 101 -0.17 3.73 5.72
C MET A 101 0.80 3.60 6.88
N TYR A 102 2.09 3.70 6.57
CA TYR A 102 3.18 3.68 7.54
C TYR A 102 4.02 4.93 7.41
N TRP A 103 4.70 5.30 8.50
CA TRP A 103 5.66 6.40 8.55
C TRP A 103 6.99 5.86 9.06
N GLY A 104 8.09 6.11 8.34
CA GLY A 104 9.42 5.62 8.70
C GLY A 104 10.29 5.21 7.53
N ASP A 105 11.29 4.35 7.78
CA ASP A 105 12.07 3.67 6.73
C ASP A 105 11.17 2.62 6.03
N PRO A 106 10.97 2.71 4.70
CA PRO A 106 10.18 1.75 3.95
C PRO A 106 10.63 0.30 4.10
N ARG A 107 11.94 0.03 4.27
CA ARG A 107 12.47 -1.32 4.41
C ARG A 107 12.03 -1.96 5.72
N GLU A 108 12.04 -1.19 6.80
CA GLU A 108 11.58 -1.66 8.10
C GLU A 108 10.05 -1.81 8.12
N LYS A 109 9.34 -0.78 7.68
CA LYS A 109 7.87 -0.75 7.75
C LYS A 109 7.20 -1.79 6.86
N VAL A 110 7.80 -2.13 5.72
CA VAL A 110 7.31 -3.23 4.88
C VAL A 110 7.48 -4.58 5.59
N CYS A 111 8.60 -4.81 6.27
CA CYS A 111 8.81 -6.03 7.06
C CYS A 111 7.82 -6.13 8.23
N ASP A 112 7.62 -5.03 8.96
CA ASP A 112 6.62 -4.94 10.03
C ASP A 112 5.22 -5.27 9.50
N ALA A 113 4.85 -4.70 8.36
CA ALA A 113 3.54 -4.88 7.75
C ALA A 113 3.25 -6.34 7.34
N VAL A 114 4.26 -7.07 6.85
CA VAL A 114 4.11 -8.48 6.49
C VAL A 114 3.73 -9.32 7.71
N GLY A 115 4.38 -9.09 8.85
CA GLY A 115 4.05 -9.77 10.10
C GLY A 115 2.74 -9.31 10.71
N GLU A 116 2.53 -7.98 10.83
CA GLU A 116 1.35 -7.38 11.44
C GLU A 116 0.06 -7.78 10.73
N LEU A 117 0.09 -7.78 9.40
CA LEU A 117 -1.10 -8.02 8.58
C LEU A 117 -1.25 -9.48 8.15
N ASN A 118 -0.31 -10.37 8.52
CA ASN A 118 -0.24 -11.76 8.06
C ASN A 118 -0.32 -11.85 6.52
N LEU A 119 0.55 -11.12 5.83
CA LEU A 119 0.59 -11.13 4.36
C LEU A 119 1.20 -12.45 3.87
N GLU A 120 0.52 -13.12 2.94
CA GLU A 120 1.03 -14.34 2.31
C GLU A 120 2.02 -14.05 1.19
N SER A 121 1.89 -12.88 0.57
CA SER A 121 2.74 -12.45 -0.53
C SER A 121 2.82 -10.94 -0.54
N LEU A 122 3.97 -10.41 -0.93
CA LEU A 122 4.20 -8.99 -1.13
C LEU A 122 4.73 -8.76 -2.54
N VAL A 123 4.08 -7.88 -3.28
CA VAL A 123 4.52 -7.43 -4.60
C VAL A 123 5.07 -6.02 -4.47
N MET A 124 6.26 -5.79 -5.03
CA MET A 124 6.92 -4.49 -5.00
C MET A 124 7.51 -4.15 -6.37
N GLY A 125 7.66 -2.86 -6.65
CA GLY A 125 8.38 -2.40 -7.82
C GLY A 125 9.87 -2.79 -7.72
N SER A 126 10.47 -3.18 -8.84
CA SER A 126 11.91 -3.51 -8.89
C SER A 126 12.83 -2.30 -8.66
N ARG A 127 12.27 -1.09 -8.69
CA ARG A 127 12.96 0.18 -8.46
C ARG A 127 12.03 1.07 -7.64
N GLY A 128 12.52 1.64 -6.55
CA GLY A 128 11.84 2.73 -5.84
C GLY A 128 12.38 4.09 -6.27
N LEU A 129 11.97 5.16 -5.58
CA LEU A 129 12.51 6.52 -5.76
C LEU A 129 13.98 6.68 -5.31
N GLY A 130 14.59 5.67 -4.69
CA GLY A 130 16.00 5.66 -4.31
C GLY A 130 16.88 4.93 -5.32
N GLN A 131 18.01 5.53 -5.71
CA GLN A 131 19.11 4.79 -6.32
C GLN A 131 19.59 3.73 -5.33
N ILE A 132 19.55 2.45 -5.71
CA ILE A 132 20.35 1.43 -5.04
C ILE A 132 21.81 1.74 -5.41
N SER A 133 22.54 2.42 -4.52
CA SER A 133 24.00 2.41 -4.62
C SER A 133 24.47 1.06 -4.08
N SER A 134 24.86 0.18 -4.99
CA SER A 134 25.63 -1.02 -4.66
C SER A 134 26.82 -0.59 -3.80
N ILE A 135 26.84 -1.01 -2.53
CA ILE A 135 28.04 -0.94 -1.70
C ILE A 135 29.01 -1.97 -2.29
N TYR A 136 30.04 -1.46 -2.96
CA TYR A 136 31.25 -2.20 -3.32
C TYR A 136 32.17 -2.28 -2.10
#